data_AF-A0A6V7I5U2-F1
#
_entry.id   AF-A0A6V7I5U2-F1
#
_cell.length_a   1.000
_cell.length_b   1.000
_cell.length_c   1.000
_cell.angle_alpha   90.00
_cell.angle_beta   90.00
_cell.angle_gamma   90.00
#
_symmetry.space_group_name_H-M   'P 1'
#
loop_
_entity.id
_entity.type
_entity.pdbx_description
1 polymer ?
#
loop_
_entity_poly.entity_id
_entity_poly.type
_entity_poly.pdbx_seq_one_letter_code
_entity_poly.pdbx_strand_id
1 'polypeptide(L)' 'IIRERINRPKDVMIKSCDVDLVTESDRQIEKLFMEGITSKFPDH' A
#
# COMPACT_ATOMS: atom_id res chain seq x y z
N ILE A 1 2.73 -13.45 -14.58
CA ILE A 1 3.22 -12.20 -13.93
C ILE A 1 2.10 -11.22 -13.49
N ILE A 2 1.55 -10.31 -14.32
CA ILE A 2 0.58 -9.30 -13.81
C ILE A 2 -0.72 -9.95 -13.30
N ARG A 3 -1.39 -10.74 -14.16
CA ARG A 3 -2.65 -11.42 -13.79
C ARG A 3 -2.49 -12.35 -12.58
N GLU A 4 -1.35 -13.02 -12.50
CA GLU A 4 -0.98 -13.90 -11.40
C GLU A 4 -0.84 -13.14 -10.08
N ARG A 5 -0.21 -11.95 -10.09
CA ARG A 5 -0.13 -11.08 -8.90
C ARG A 5 -1.48 -10.51 -8.49
N ILE A 6 -2.39 -10.24 -9.43
CA ILE A 6 -3.74 -9.77 -9.11
C ILE A 6 -4.55 -10.87 -8.42
N ASN A 7 -4.40 -12.11 -8.89
CA ASN A 7 -5.20 -13.26 -8.48
C ASN A 7 -4.64 -14.01 -7.26
N ARG A 8 -3.45 -13.66 -6.78
CA ARG A 8 -2.90 -14.27 -5.55
C ARG A 8 -3.72 -13.85 -4.32
N PRO A 9 -3.76 -14.69 -3.26
CA PRO A 9 -4.29 -14.27 -1.96
C PRO A 9 -3.61 -13.00 -1.47
N LYS A 10 -4.40 -12.04 -0.98
CA LYS A 10 -3.90 -10.79 -0.40
C LYS A 10 -3.93 -10.88 1.11
N ASP A 11 -2.99 -10.21 1.75
CA ASP A 11 -2.96 -10.09 3.19
C ASP A 11 -3.87 -8.92 3.59
N VAL A 12 -5.16 -9.23 3.80
CA VAL A 12 -6.19 -8.25 4.17
C VAL A 12 -6.18 -8.08 5.67
N MET A 13 -5.96 -6.84 6.12
CA MET A 13 -5.97 -6.45 7.51
C MET A 13 -7.09 -5.45 7.77
N ILE A 14 -7.61 -5.44 8.99
CA ILE A 14 -8.58 -4.45 9.46
C ILE A 14 -7.81 -3.28 10.08
N LYS A 15 -8.23 -2.05 9.76
CA LYS A 15 -7.64 -0.82 10.29
C LYS A 15 -8.50 -0.28 11.43
N SER A 16 -9.39 0.69 11.19
CA SER A 16 -10.13 1.36 12.27
C SER A 16 -11.43 0.66 12.68
N CYS A 17 -12.06 -0.10 11.79
CA CYS A 17 -13.28 -0.86 12.03
C CYS A 17 -13.41 -2.03 11.05
N ASP A 18 -14.31 -2.98 11.30
CA ASP A 18 -14.40 -4.25 10.57
C ASP A 18 -14.60 -4.14 9.03
N VAL A 19 -14.99 -2.96 8.55
CA VAL A 19 -15.16 -2.66 7.12
C VAL A 19 -14.05 -1.80 6.53
N ASP A 20 -13.14 -1.30 7.37
CA ASP A 20 -11.96 -0.51 6.99
C ASP A 20 -10.78 -1.46 6.77
N LEU A 21 -10.55 -1.82 5.52
CA LEU A 21 -9.58 -2.83 5.11
C LEU A 21 -8.33 -2.21 4.49
N VAL A 22 -7.18 -2.83 4.71
CA VAL A 22 -5.91 -2.46 4.12
C VAL A 22 -5.12 -3.71 3.72
N THR A 23 -4.38 -3.64 2.62
CA THR A 23 -3.57 -4.77 2.11
C THR A 23 -2.08 -4.49 2.16
N GLU A 24 -1.27 -5.52 1.87
CA GLU A 24 0.16 -5.35 1.71
C GLU A 24 0.53 -4.40 0.56
N SER A 25 -0.32 -4.31 -0.46
CA SER A 25 -0.09 -3.46 -1.64
C SER A 25 -0.26 -2.00 -1.29
N ASP A 26 -1.28 -1.64 -0.50
CA ASP A 26 -1.55 -0.25 -0.09
C ASP A 26 -0.35 0.31 0.67
N ARG A 27 0.20 -0.45 1.63
CA ARG A 27 1.38 -0.06 2.42
C ARG A 27 2.64 0.08 1.57
N GLN A 28 2.86 -0.82 0.61
CA GLN A 28 4.01 -0.76 -0.28
C GLN A 28 3.96 0.47 -1.18
N ILE A 29 2.78 0.80 -1.71
CA ILE A 29 2.57 1.98 -2.54
C ILE A 29 2.78 3.23 -1.70
N GLU A 30 2.16 3.33 -0.52
CA GLU A 30 2.34 4.48 0.38
C GLU A 30 3.82 4.74 0.68
N LYS A 31 4.56 3.68 1.04
CA LYS A 31 6.01 3.78 1.27
C LYS A 31 6.77 4.28 0.05
N LEU A 32 6.51 3.72 -1.13
CA LEU A 32 7.16 4.14 -2.39
C LEU A 32 6.90 5.62 -2.69
N PHE A 33 5.67 6.08 -2.49
CA PHE A 33 5.31 7.48 -2.70
C PHE A 33 5.94 8.39 -1.65
N MET A 34 5.91 8.01 -0.37
CA MET A 34 6.54 8.78 0.71
C MET A 34 8.04 8.93 0.47
N GLU A 35 8.75 7.86 0.13
CA GLU A 35 10.18 7.92 -0.20
C GLU A 35 10.45 8.87 -1.38
N GLY A 36 9.62 8.81 -2.43
CA GLY A 36 9.75 9.68 -3.59
C GLY A 36 9.42 11.15 -3.29
N ILE A 37 8.40 11.42 -2.47
CA ILE A 37 7.98 12.76 -2.07
C ILE A 37 9.03 13.36 -1.13
N THR A 38 9.39 12.66 -0.04
CA THR A 38 10.42 13.11 0.91
C THR A 38 11.75 13.40 0.20
N SER A 39 12.13 12.62 -0.80
CA SER A 39 13.36 12.88 -1.57
C SER A 39 13.28 14.11 -2.47
N LYS A 40 12.11 14.44 -3.04
CA LYS A 40 11.96 15.54 -4.01
C LYS A 40 11.47 16.84 -3.38
N PHE A 41 10.74 16.72 -2.29
CA PHE A 41 9.98 17.76 -1.62
C PHE A 41 10.20 17.61 -0.10
N PRO A 42 11.42 17.87 0.41
CA PRO A 42 11.78 17.56 1.79
C PRO A 42 11.04 18.39 2.85
N ASP A 43 10.48 19.54 2.46
CA ASP A 43 9.75 20.46 3.34
C ASP A 43 8.22 20.32 3.25
N HIS A 44 7.72 19.31 2.53
CA HIS A 44 6.32 18.89 2.54
C HIS A 44 6.07 17.85 3.63
#